data_AF-A0A2D7NUX0-F1
#
_entry.id   AF-A0A2D7NUX0-F1
#
_cell.length_a   1.000
_cell.length_b   1.000
_cell.length_c   1.000
_cell.angle_alpha   90.00
_cell.angle_beta   90.00
_cell.angle_gamma   90.00
#
_symmetry.space_group_name_H-M   'P 1'
#
loop_
_entity.id
_entity.type
_entity.pdbx_description
1 polymer ?
#
loop_
_entity_poly.entity_id
_entity_poly.type
_entity_poly.pdbx_seq_one_letter_code
_entity_poly.pdbx_strand_id
1 'polypeptide(L)'
;MKNFKHLFLITVYSIGLTNCFGQRPGDAYLGGIVFYIFQKGDIGYVAGEVHGLIAATKDQTTIEEWEKIKDGAVWGCYENELLKVDRTAIGTGIQNTLDILAGCNQDGIAAKLASDYQVIENGVTYDDWFLPSKDELNKLYLNKDLVGEFAFNRYWSSTQHVYYLAWVQYFTDGFQILSSSKTSNSAVRSVRAF
;
A
#
# COMPACT_ATOMS: atom_id res chain seq x y z
N MET A 1 7.56 61.39 11.03
CA MET A 1 8.83 60.82 10.52
C MET A 1 8.67 59.32 10.35
N LYS A 2 8.81 58.84 9.11
CA LYS A 2 9.10 57.46 8.66
C LYS A 2 8.03 56.39 8.97
N ASN A 3 7.64 55.48 8.07
CA ASN A 3 7.84 55.29 6.64
C ASN A 3 6.81 54.23 6.21
N PHE A 4 6.24 54.41 5.02
CA PHE A 4 5.48 53.38 4.32
C PHE A 4 6.30 52.09 4.20
N LYS A 5 5.72 50.95 4.57
CA LYS A 5 6.04 49.67 3.95
C LYS A 5 4.76 49.14 3.31
N HIS A 6 4.68 49.29 1.99
CA HIS A 6 3.74 48.55 1.16
C HIS A 6 3.98 47.06 1.37
N LEU A 7 3.06 46.41 2.09
CA LEU A 7 2.94 44.97 2.05
C LEU A 7 2.23 44.64 0.74
N PHE A 8 3.00 44.36 -0.30
CA PHE A 8 2.49 43.72 -1.51
C PHE A 8 1.94 42.35 -1.09
N LEU A 9 0.61 42.23 -0.98
CA LEU A 9 -0.04 40.94 -1.11
C LEU A 9 0.23 40.48 -2.54
N ILE A 10 1.26 39.66 -2.71
CA ILE A 10 1.34 38.79 -3.89
C ILE A 10 0.32 37.69 -3.61
N THR A 11 -0.93 37.91 -4.01
CA THR A 11 -1.82 36.82 -4.36
C THR A 11 -1.15 36.11 -5.52
N VAL A 12 -0.35 35.10 -5.23
CA VAL A 12 0.02 34.10 -6.22
C VAL A 12 -1.29 33.38 -6.52
N TYR A 13 -2.03 33.89 -7.51
CA TYR A 13 -2.91 33.06 -8.30
C TYR A 13 -1.98 32.09 -9.00
N SER A 14 -1.64 31.00 -8.32
CA SER A 14 -1.30 29.77 -9.02
C SER A 14 -2.56 29.45 -9.80
N ILE A 15 -2.60 29.89 -11.06
CA ILE A 15 -3.40 29.25 -12.08
C ILE A 15 -2.74 27.87 -12.20
N GLY A 16 -3.01 27.01 -11.21
CA GLY A 16 -2.88 25.59 -11.38
C GLY A 16 -3.80 25.33 -12.54
N LEU A 17 -3.21 25.06 -13.70
CA LEU A 17 -3.90 24.39 -14.78
C LEU A 17 -4.73 23.31 -14.12
N THR A 18 -6.04 23.51 -14.08
CA THR A 18 -6.99 22.44 -13.77
C THR A 18 -6.81 21.49 -14.93
N ASN A 19 -5.79 20.63 -14.81
CA ASN A 19 -5.77 19.38 -15.53
C ASN A 19 -7.01 18.66 -15.01
N CYS A 20 -8.13 18.86 -15.72
CA CYS A 20 -9.32 18.03 -15.66
C CYS A 20 -9.00 16.67 -16.29
N PHE A 21 -7.87 16.10 -15.90
CA PHE A 21 -7.45 14.75 -16.19
C PHE A 21 -7.58 14.05 -14.85
N GLY A 22 -8.65 13.27 -14.70
CA GLY A 22 -8.78 12.38 -13.55
C GLY A 22 -7.51 11.52 -13.44
N GLN A 23 -7.09 11.28 -12.21
CA GLN A 23 -5.96 10.43 -11.87
C GLN A 23 -6.10 9.09 -12.60
N ARG A 24 -4.99 8.60 -13.16
CA ARG A 24 -4.94 7.33 -13.88
C ARG A 24 -3.76 6.48 -13.41
N PRO A 25 -3.80 5.16 -13.66
CA PRO A 25 -2.67 4.29 -13.36
C PRO A 25 -1.36 4.80 -14.00
N GLY A 26 -0.28 4.82 -13.21
CA GLY A 26 1.05 5.33 -13.56
C GLY A 26 1.33 6.77 -13.14
N ASP A 27 0.32 7.54 -12.74
CA ASP A 27 0.53 8.91 -12.28
C ASP A 27 1.18 8.92 -10.88
N ALA A 28 2.18 9.79 -10.70
CA ALA A 28 2.70 10.11 -9.36
C ALA A 28 1.67 10.97 -8.60
N TYR A 29 1.22 10.49 -7.45
CA TYR A 29 0.15 11.12 -6.68
C TYR A 29 0.26 10.78 -5.20
N LEU A 30 0.15 11.80 -4.35
CA LEU A 30 0.14 11.71 -2.88
C LEU A 30 1.23 10.77 -2.32
N GLY A 31 2.49 11.01 -2.67
CA GLY A 31 3.63 10.24 -2.16
C GLY A 31 3.86 8.85 -2.79
N GLY A 32 3.09 8.46 -3.82
CA GLY A 32 3.26 7.17 -4.50
C GLY A 32 2.85 7.20 -5.97
N ILE A 33 2.57 6.01 -6.52
CA ILE A 33 2.09 5.83 -7.90
C ILE A 33 0.68 5.25 -7.88
N VAL A 34 -0.27 5.90 -8.54
CA VAL A 34 -1.61 5.35 -8.74
C VAL A 34 -1.50 4.07 -9.54
N PHE A 35 -2.10 2.97 -9.07
CA PHE A 35 -2.11 1.70 -9.80
C PHE A 35 -3.52 1.18 -10.09
N TYR A 36 -4.53 1.73 -9.42
CA TYR A 36 -5.92 1.32 -9.64
C TYR A 36 -6.88 2.46 -9.36
N ILE A 37 -7.92 2.59 -10.20
CA ILE A 37 -9.05 3.49 -10.00
C ILE A 37 -10.26 2.64 -9.68
N PHE A 38 -10.96 2.96 -8.59
CA PHE A 38 -12.13 2.20 -8.15
C PHE A 38 -13.22 2.20 -9.21
N GLN A 39 -13.83 1.03 -9.37
CA GLN A 39 -14.93 0.78 -10.29
C GLN A 39 -16.22 0.56 -9.51
N LYS A 40 -17.36 0.72 -10.18
CA LYS A 40 -18.66 0.45 -9.57
C LYS A 40 -18.69 -0.98 -9.00
N GLY A 41 -18.88 -1.09 -7.69
CA GLY A 41 -18.88 -2.36 -6.96
C GLY A 41 -17.68 -2.54 -6.03
N ASP A 42 -16.60 -1.77 -6.23
CA ASP A 42 -15.49 -1.73 -5.29
C ASP A 42 -15.89 -0.98 -4.02
N ILE A 43 -15.34 -1.41 -2.88
CA ILE A 43 -15.49 -0.66 -1.63
C ILE A 43 -14.67 0.62 -1.77
N GLY A 44 -15.34 1.77 -1.57
CA GLY A 44 -14.74 3.10 -1.77
C GLY A 44 -15.12 3.75 -3.11
N TYR A 45 -15.82 3.06 -4.02
CA TYR A 45 -16.35 3.71 -5.21
C TYR A 45 -17.47 4.70 -4.86
N VAL A 46 -17.34 5.93 -5.37
CA VAL A 46 -18.36 6.99 -5.26
C VAL A 46 -18.67 7.52 -6.65
N ALA A 47 -19.95 7.55 -7.03
CA ALA A 47 -20.35 7.96 -8.38
C ALA A 47 -20.09 9.45 -8.61
N GLY A 48 -19.29 9.77 -9.62
CA GLY A 48 -18.91 11.15 -9.97
C GLY A 48 -17.60 11.62 -9.33
N GLU A 49 -16.97 10.79 -8.49
CA GLU A 49 -15.67 11.07 -7.87
C GLU A 49 -14.61 10.09 -8.38
N VAL A 50 -13.34 10.48 -8.30
CA VAL A 50 -12.20 9.63 -8.66
C VAL A 50 -11.48 9.23 -7.38
N HIS A 51 -11.66 7.97 -7.02
CA HIS A 51 -10.97 7.32 -5.92
C HIS A 51 -10.19 6.12 -6.42
N GLY A 52 -9.20 5.69 -5.65
CA GLY A 52 -8.38 4.56 -6.07
C GLY A 52 -7.33 4.14 -5.07
N LEU A 53 -6.34 3.41 -5.59
CA LEU A 53 -5.22 2.90 -4.82
C LEU A 53 -3.90 3.39 -5.39
N ILE A 54 -3.02 3.75 -4.47
CA ILE A 54 -1.66 4.23 -4.71
C ILE A 54 -0.71 3.20 -4.10
N ALA A 55 0.34 2.84 -4.83
CA ALA A 55 1.41 1.98 -4.36
C ALA A 55 2.61 2.83 -3.91
N ALA A 56 3.33 2.34 -2.91
CA ALA A 56 4.62 2.91 -2.55
C ALA A 56 5.60 2.79 -3.73
N THR A 57 6.53 3.73 -3.84
CA THR A 57 7.51 3.76 -4.93
C THR A 57 8.63 2.73 -4.74
N LYS A 58 8.71 2.08 -3.56
CA LYS A 58 9.70 1.07 -3.20
C LYS A 58 9.09 0.04 -2.25
N ASP A 59 9.69 -1.15 -2.22
CA ASP A 59 9.36 -2.19 -1.25
C ASP A 59 9.77 -1.76 0.17
N GLN A 60 8.91 -2.03 1.15
CA GLN A 60 9.18 -1.78 2.58
C GLN A 60 10.04 -2.89 3.19
N THR A 61 10.19 -3.99 2.47
CA THR A 61 11.13 -5.06 2.82
C THR A 61 12.55 -4.62 2.48
N THR A 62 13.43 -4.60 3.49
CA THR A 62 14.87 -4.48 3.30
C THR A 62 15.52 -5.87 3.29
N ILE A 63 16.57 -6.03 2.49
CA ILE A 63 17.45 -7.20 2.55
C ILE A 63 18.49 -6.90 3.64
N GLU A 64 18.17 -7.18 4.90
CA GLU A 64 19.17 -7.14 5.97
C GLU A 64 19.52 -8.56 6.45
N GLU A 65 20.79 -8.88 6.24
CA GLU A 65 21.58 -10.03 6.66
C GLU A 65 21.04 -11.43 6.29
N TRP A 66 21.88 -12.11 5.48
CA TRP A 66 21.81 -13.48 4.95
C TRP A 66 21.45 -14.58 5.99
N GLU A 67 21.49 -14.27 7.30
CA GLU A 67 21.20 -15.21 8.38
C GLU A 67 19.85 -15.01 9.08
N LYS A 68 19.19 -13.83 8.98
CA LYS A 68 17.93 -13.58 9.71
C LYS A 68 16.69 -13.57 8.83
N ILE A 69 16.80 -13.15 7.58
CA ILE A 69 15.66 -13.01 6.69
C ILE A 69 16.04 -13.41 5.26
N LYS A 70 15.92 -14.69 4.92
CA LYS A 70 15.95 -15.11 3.51
C LYS A 70 14.66 -14.66 2.83
N ASP A 71 14.68 -13.51 2.17
CA ASP A 71 13.72 -13.05 1.16
C ASP A 71 12.37 -12.45 1.61
N GLY A 72 12.30 -11.62 2.67
CA GLY A 72 11.03 -10.92 2.98
C GLY A 72 10.58 -10.87 4.44
N ALA A 73 9.51 -10.14 4.71
CA ALA A 73 8.89 -10.12 6.02
C ALA A 73 8.10 -11.42 6.30
N VAL A 74 7.88 -11.74 7.57
CA VAL A 74 6.85 -12.71 7.97
C VAL A 74 5.48 -12.04 7.93
N TRP A 75 4.42 -12.77 7.61
CA TRP A 75 3.08 -12.19 7.44
C TRP A 75 2.50 -11.62 8.74
N GLY A 76 2.65 -12.38 9.83
CA GLY A 76 2.08 -12.09 11.14
C GLY A 76 2.39 -13.23 12.12
N CYS A 77 1.78 -13.18 13.30
CA CYS A 77 2.05 -14.11 14.40
C CYS A 77 1.62 -15.53 14.01
N TYR A 78 2.54 -16.49 14.18
CA TYR A 78 2.30 -17.90 13.90
C TYR A 78 1.24 -18.48 14.86
N GLU A 79 0.40 -19.36 14.33
CA GLU A 79 -0.69 -20.06 15.04
C GLU A 79 -1.71 -19.17 15.79
N ASN A 80 -1.79 -17.88 15.45
CA ASN A 80 -2.83 -17.00 15.98
C ASN A 80 -3.99 -16.93 14.99
N GLU A 81 -5.17 -17.39 15.42
CA GLU A 81 -6.41 -17.21 14.65
C GLU A 81 -6.88 -15.76 14.80
N LEU A 82 -6.47 -14.94 13.84
CA LEU A 82 -6.95 -13.58 13.74
C LEU A 82 -8.35 -13.61 13.11
N LEU A 83 -9.29 -12.92 13.74
CA LEU A 83 -10.67 -12.83 13.26
C LEU A 83 -10.77 -11.77 12.16
N LYS A 84 -11.61 -12.05 11.15
CA LYS A 84 -12.00 -11.11 10.08
C LYS A 84 -10.88 -10.65 9.14
N VAL A 85 -9.71 -11.27 9.17
CA VAL A 85 -8.59 -10.94 8.26
C VAL A 85 -8.62 -11.75 6.95
N ASP A 86 -9.74 -12.41 6.64
CA ASP A 86 -9.93 -13.28 5.46
C ASP A 86 -10.57 -12.57 4.26
N ARG A 87 -10.82 -11.25 4.36
CA ARG A 87 -11.42 -10.46 3.29
C ARG A 87 -10.45 -10.33 2.11
N THR A 88 -10.94 -10.61 0.90
CA THR A 88 -10.13 -10.56 -0.33
C THR A 88 -10.35 -9.29 -1.13
N ALA A 89 -11.55 -8.70 -1.04
CA ALA A 89 -12.04 -7.71 -2.00
C ALA A 89 -11.22 -6.41 -2.03
N ILE A 90 -11.37 -5.67 -3.11
CA ILE A 90 -10.84 -4.32 -3.26
C ILE A 90 -11.49 -3.39 -2.21
N GLY A 91 -10.66 -2.59 -1.55
CA GLY A 91 -11.01 -1.71 -0.44
C GLY A 91 -11.00 -2.37 0.93
N THR A 92 -10.54 -3.63 1.05
CA THR A 92 -10.50 -4.35 2.35
C THR A 92 -9.10 -4.46 2.96
N GLY A 93 -8.04 -4.12 2.22
CA GLY A 93 -6.67 -4.25 2.71
C GLY A 93 -6.40 -3.40 3.96
N ILE A 94 -7.00 -2.21 4.03
CA ILE A 94 -6.89 -1.33 5.19
C ILE A 94 -7.46 -1.99 6.46
N GLN A 95 -8.69 -2.50 6.40
CA GLN A 95 -9.32 -3.13 7.57
C GLN A 95 -8.63 -4.45 7.94
N ASN A 96 -8.15 -5.22 6.96
CA ASN A 96 -7.35 -6.42 7.25
C ASN A 96 -6.06 -6.05 7.99
N THR A 97 -5.36 -5.01 7.55
CA THR A 97 -4.12 -4.54 8.18
C THR A 97 -4.39 -4.10 9.62
N LEU A 98 -5.44 -3.32 9.85
CA LEU A 98 -5.86 -2.90 11.20
C LEU A 98 -6.20 -4.11 12.10
N ASP A 99 -6.97 -5.07 11.57
CA ASP A 99 -7.36 -6.27 12.32
C ASP A 99 -6.13 -7.17 12.63
N ILE A 100 -5.14 -7.24 11.72
CA ILE A 100 -3.87 -7.92 11.97
C ILE A 100 -3.13 -7.24 13.12
N LEU A 101 -2.95 -5.92 13.07
CA LEU A 101 -2.20 -5.17 14.08
C LEU A 101 -2.90 -5.18 15.44
N ALA A 102 -4.22 -5.31 15.49
CA ALA A 102 -4.97 -5.47 16.72
C ALA A 102 -4.70 -6.82 17.42
N GLY A 103 -4.46 -7.90 16.66
CA GLY A 103 -4.18 -9.23 17.20
C GLY A 103 -2.72 -9.67 17.16
N CYS A 104 -1.87 -8.97 16.41
CA CYS A 104 -0.45 -9.24 16.25
C CYS A 104 0.30 -7.95 15.85
N ASN A 105 1.08 -7.39 16.77
CA ASN A 105 1.84 -6.15 16.56
C ASN A 105 3.34 -6.36 16.80
N GLN A 106 3.88 -7.51 16.38
CA GLN A 106 5.32 -7.78 16.49
C GLN A 106 6.08 -6.94 15.46
N ASP A 107 7.25 -6.45 15.85
CA ASP A 107 8.14 -5.74 14.92
C ASP A 107 8.56 -6.65 13.77
N GLY A 108 8.63 -6.08 12.56
CA GLY A 108 9.06 -6.78 11.35
C GLY A 108 8.00 -7.65 10.65
N ILE A 109 6.75 -7.71 11.15
CA ILE A 109 5.67 -8.37 10.40
C ILE A 109 5.23 -7.50 9.21
N ALA A 110 4.69 -8.14 8.17
CA ALA A 110 4.31 -7.50 6.92
C ALA A 110 3.32 -6.35 7.10
N ALA A 111 2.28 -6.55 7.93
CA ALA A 111 1.29 -5.52 8.23
C ALA A 111 1.91 -4.30 8.91
N LYS A 112 2.87 -4.50 9.81
CA LYS A 112 3.54 -3.44 10.56
C LYS A 112 4.53 -2.67 9.70
N LEU A 113 5.31 -3.36 8.86
CA LEU A 113 6.15 -2.71 7.86
C LEU A 113 5.33 -1.83 6.91
N ALA A 114 4.12 -2.28 6.56
CA ALA A 114 3.24 -1.50 5.72
C ALA A 114 2.66 -0.28 6.43
N SER A 115 2.18 -0.44 7.67
CA SER A 115 1.57 0.63 8.46
C SER A 115 2.55 1.67 9.00
N ASP A 116 3.79 1.27 9.26
CA ASP A 116 4.83 2.16 9.76
C ASP A 116 5.50 2.94 8.61
N TYR A 117 5.18 2.62 7.35
CA TYR A 117 5.71 3.33 6.20
C TYR A 117 5.18 4.75 6.13
N GLN A 118 6.08 5.70 5.86
CA GLN A 118 5.76 7.12 5.79
C GLN A 118 6.51 7.78 4.63
N VAL A 119 5.81 8.65 3.92
CA VAL A 119 6.40 9.51 2.89
C VAL A 119 6.12 10.96 3.25
N ILE A 120 7.14 11.82 3.13
CA ILE A 120 6.98 13.27 3.26
C ILE A 120 7.25 13.88 1.89
N GLU A 121 6.24 14.55 1.33
CA GLU A 121 6.32 15.21 0.02
C GLU A 121 5.74 16.63 0.14
N ASN A 122 6.51 17.64 -0.25
CA ASN A 122 6.10 19.05 -0.19
C ASN A 122 5.59 19.51 1.20
N GLY A 123 6.14 18.94 2.27
CA GLY A 123 5.73 19.25 3.65
C GLY A 123 4.44 18.57 4.10
N VAL A 124 3.85 17.70 3.28
CA VAL A 124 2.72 16.84 3.65
C VAL A 124 3.25 15.45 3.99
N THR A 125 2.79 14.91 5.10
CA THR A 125 3.09 13.55 5.55
C THR A 125 1.97 12.60 5.12
N TYR A 126 2.35 11.47 4.54
CA TYR A 126 1.47 10.37 4.19
C TYR A 126 1.89 9.13 4.98
N ASP A 127 1.09 8.77 5.99
CA ASP A 127 1.32 7.71 6.98
C ASP A 127 0.12 6.75 7.10
N ASP A 128 -0.81 6.81 6.14
CA ASP A 128 -2.03 6.00 6.03
C ASP A 128 -1.84 4.75 5.15
N TRP A 129 -0.62 4.21 5.13
CA TRP A 129 -0.26 3.06 4.32
C TRP A 129 -0.71 1.73 4.97
N PHE A 130 -1.01 0.74 4.14
CA PHE A 130 -1.48 -0.57 4.59
C PHE A 130 -1.02 -1.70 3.65
N LEU A 131 -1.14 -2.94 4.15
CA LEU A 131 -0.81 -4.14 3.37
C LEU A 131 -2.02 -4.50 2.48
N PRO A 132 -1.86 -4.60 1.15
CA PRO A 132 -2.98 -4.78 0.23
C PRO A 132 -3.71 -6.11 0.47
N SER A 133 -5.02 -6.15 0.29
CA SER A 133 -5.79 -7.40 0.25
C SER A 133 -5.37 -8.26 -0.95
N LYS A 134 -5.82 -9.51 -0.99
CA LYS A 134 -5.52 -10.43 -2.09
C LYS A 134 -5.91 -9.84 -3.47
N ASP A 135 -7.08 -9.23 -3.59
CA ASP A 135 -7.53 -8.71 -4.89
C ASP A 135 -6.88 -7.35 -5.22
N GLU A 136 -6.53 -6.54 -4.21
CA GLU A 136 -5.73 -5.31 -4.39
C GLU A 136 -4.30 -5.62 -4.84
N LEU A 137 -3.66 -6.64 -4.26
CA LEU A 137 -2.34 -7.11 -4.66
C LEU A 137 -2.35 -7.60 -6.13
N ASN A 138 -3.45 -8.21 -6.57
CA ASN A 138 -3.60 -8.60 -7.96
C ASN A 138 -3.72 -7.39 -8.90
N LYS A 139 -4.46 -6.34 -8.50
CA LYS A 139 -4.49 -5.09 -9.27
C LYS A 139 -3.11 -4.44 -9.34
N LEU A 140 -2.34 -4.51 -8.27
CA LEU A 140 -0.97 -4.03 -8.24
C LEU A 140 -0.07 -4.84 -9.19
N TYR A 141 -0.13 -6.17 -9.17
CA TYR A 141 0.60 -7.03 -10.10
C TYR A 141 0.28 -6.69 -11.57
N LEU A 142 -1.00 -6.54 -11.91
CA LEU A 142 -1.42 -6.20 -13.28
C LEU A 142 -0.90 -4.85 -13.76
N ASN A 143 -0.54 -3.95 -12.83
CA ASN A 143 -0.01 -2.61 -13.12
C ASN A 143 1.45 -2.45 -12.67
N LYS A 144 2.16 -3.55 -12.37
CA LYS A 144 3.50 -3.50 -11.77
C LYS A 144 4.52 -2.76 -12.65
N ASP A 145 4.35 -2.80 -13.97
CA ASP A 145 5.27 -2.14 -14.90
C ASP A 145 5.07 -0.60 -14.92
N LEU A 146 3.87 -0.13 -14.55
CA LEU A 146 3.59 1.30 -14.37
C LEU A 146 4.12 1.83 -13.03
N VAL A 147 4.11 0.98 -11.99
CA VAL A 147 4.58 1.34 -10.64
C VAL A 147 6.10 1.24 -10.53
N GLY A 148 6.69 0.15 -11.04
CA GLY A 148 8.12 -0.09 -11.05
C GLY A 148 8.72 -0.51 -9.69
N GLU A 149 10.05 -0.71 -9.71
CA GLU A 149 10.89 -0.94 -8.52
C GLU A 149 10.50 -2.17 -7.66
N PHE A 150 9.96 -3.23 -8.26
CA PHE A 150 9.71 -4.50 -7.56
C PHE A 150 10.98 -5.35 -7.54
N ALA A 151 11.58 -5.49 -6.35
CA ALA A 151 12.86 -6.20 -6.19
C ALA A 151 12.71 -7.70 -5.94
N PHE A 152 11.50 -8.17 -5.64
CA PHE A 152 11.26 -9.55 -5.20
C PHE A 152 10.27 -10.27 -6.10
N ASN A 153 10.29 -11.61 -6.01
CA ASN A 153 9.40 -12.45 -6.81
C ASN A 153 8.05 -12.70 -6.13
N ARG A 154 7.94 -12.53 -4.81
CA ARG A 154 6.75 -12.93 -4.03
C ARG A 154 6.37 -11.88 -3.01
N TYR A 155 5.11 -11.48 -3.01
CA TYR A 155 4.58 -10.42 -2.14
C TYR A 155 3.44 -10.92 -1.28
N TRP A 156 3.39 -10.43 -0.05
CA TRP A 156 2.29 -10.68 0.88
C TRP A 156 1.05 -9.87 0.53
N SER A 157 -0.12 -10.48 0.68
CA SER A 157 -1.37 -9.73 0.90
C SER A 157 -1.72 -9.71 2.39
N SER A 158 -2.65 -8.86 2.81
CA SER A 158 -3.23 -8.85 4.16
C SER A 158 -4.33 -9.88 4.37
N THR A 159 -4.57 -10.75 3.38
CA THR A 159 -5.63 -11.76 3.46
C THR A 159 -5.11 -13.07 4.05
N GLN A 160 -5.61 -13.42 5.23
CA GLN A 160 -5.44 -14.72 5.86
C GLN A 160 -6.29 -15.78 5.14
N HIS A 161 -5.81 -17.02 5.11
CA HIS A 161 -6.65 -18.17 4.75
C HIS A 161 -7.05 -18.98 5.98
N VAL A 162 -6.06 -19.37 6.78
CA VAL A 162 -6.24 -20.10 8.06
C VAL A 162 -5.24 -19.58 9.08
N TYR A 163 -5.35 -20.01 10.34
CA TYR A 163 -4.52 -19.49 11.44
C TYR A 163 -3.00 -19.60 11.21
N TYR A 164 -2.52 -20.48 10.31
CA TYR A 164 -1.10 -20.63 9.95
C TYR A 164 -0.75 -20.28 8.49
N LEU A 165 -1.72 -19.98 7.60
CA LEU A 165 -1.49 -19.66 6.18
C LEU A 165 -2.10 -18.32 5.77
N ALA A 166 -1.45 -17.64 4.84
CA ALA A 166 -1.93 -16.41 4.23
C ALA A 166 -1.64 -16.39 2.72
N TRP A 167 -2.28 -15.47 2.01
CA TRP A 167 -2.14 -15.35 0.56
C TRP A 167 -0.88 -14.57 0.17
N VAL A 168 -0.18 -15.10 -0.84
CA VAL A 168 0.92 -14.44 -1.52
C VAL A 168 0.65 -14.38 -3.02
N GLN A 169 1.30 -13.44 -3.69
CA GLN A 169 1.30 -13.38 -5.15
C GLN A 169 2.72 -13.35 -5.69
N TYR A 170 2.96 -14.15 -6.72
CA TYR A 170 4.18 -14.08 -7.51
C TYR A 170 4.10 -12.93 -8.50
N PHE A 171 5.13 -12.08 -8.50
CA PHE A 171 5.25 -10.94 -9.41
C PHE A 171 6.00 -11.30 -10.71
N THR A 172 6.47 -12.53 -10.81
CA THR A 172 7.04 -13.11 -12.04
C THR A 172 5.96 -13.48 -13.05
N ASP A 173 4.83 -14.04 -12.59
CA ASP A 173 3.81 -14.65 -13.46
C ASP A 173 2.35 -14.42 -12.99
N GLY A 174 2.16 -13.76 -11.84
CA GLY A 174 0.85 -13.38 -11.34
C GLY A 174 0.14 -14.44 -10.52
N PHE A 175 0.71 -15.65 -10.37
CA PHE A 175 0.05 -16.71 -9.61
C PHE A 175 -0.12 -16.32 -8.15
N GLN A 176 -1.35 -16.49 -7.66
CA GLN A 176 -1.67 -16.35 -6.24
C GLN A 176 -1.73 -17.73 -5.61
N ILE A 177 -0.94 -17.94 -4.57
CA ILE A 177 -0.86 -19.20 -3.83
C ILE A 177 -1.01 -18.96 -2.34
N LEU A 178 -1.31 -20.03 -1.62
CA LEU A 178 -1.16 -20.04 -0.18
C LEU A 178 0.33 -20.15 0.16
N SER A 179 0.76 -19.44 1.20
CA SER A 179 2.08 -19.65 1.76
C SER A 179 2.24 -21.07 2.32
N SER A 180 3.47 -21.51 2.53
CA SER A 180 3.76 -22.71 3.34
C SER A 180 3.58 -22.45 4.83
N SER A 181 3.74 -21.19 5.26
CA SER A 181 3.54 -20.72 6.63
C SER A 181 3.45 -19.20 6.63
N LYS A 182 2.76 -18.61 7.61
CA LYS A 182 2.85 -17.16 7.91
C LYS A 182 4.25 -16.70 8.32
N THR A 183 5.12 -17.63 8.73
CA THR A 183 6.55 -17.36 9.02
C THR A 183 7.45 -17.47 7.80
N SER A 184 6.89 -17.78 6.62
CA SER A 184 7.66 -17.72 5.37
C SER A 184 7.98 -16.26 5.04
N ASN A 185 9.09 -16.01 4.38
CA ASN A 185 9.52 -14.65 4.06
C ASN A 185 8.99 -14.23 2.70
N SER A 186 8.18 -13.17 2.62
CA SER A 186 7.75 -12.57 1.35
C SER A 186 7.81 -11.04 1.45
N ALA A 187 7.95 -10.38 0.31
CA ALA A 187 8.11 -8.94 0.26
C ALA A 187 6.81 -8.17 0.57
N VAL A 188 6.98 -6.91 0.94
CA VAL A 188 5.91 -5.96 1.25
C VAL A 188 6.00 -4.79 0.30
N ARG A 189 4.90 -4.54 -0.41
CA ARG A 189 4.65 -3.28 -1.08
C ARG A 189 3.44 -2.62 -0.44
N SER A 190 3.67 -1.54 0.28
CA SER A 190 2.60 -0.75 0.89
C SER A 190 1.71 -0.13 -0.17
N VAL A 191 0.42 -0.06 0.14
CA VAL A 191 -0.57 0.67 -0.65
C VAL A 191 -1.34 1.63 0.25
N ARG A 192 -1.98 2.62 -0.34
CA ARG A 192 -2.93 3.52 0.34
C ARG A 192 -4.09 3.86 -0.58
N ALA A 193 -5.19 4.36 -0.02
CA ALA A 193 -6.36 4.79 -0.76
C ALA A 193 -6.42 6.33 -0.86
N PHE A 194 -7.14 6.83 -1.87
CA PHE A 194 -7.45 8.26 -2.05
C PHE A 194 -8.87 8.43 -2.59
#